data_AF-A0A1Z4F529-F1
#
_entry.id   AF-A0A1Z4F529-F1
#
_cell.length_a   1.000
_cell.length_b   1.000
_cell.length_c   1.000
_cell.angle_alpha   90.00
_cell.angle_beta   90.00
_cell.angle_gamma   90.00
#
_symmetry.space_group_name_H-M   'P 1'
#
loop_
_entity.id
_entity.type
_entity.pdbx_description
1 polymer ?
#
loop_
_entity_poly.entity_id
_entity_poly.type
_entity_poly.pdbx_seq_one_letter_code
_entity_poly.pdbx_strand_id
1 'polypeptide(L)'
;MAVHRTGLRRPARHRPGVNTGATIRPLYPSEAMFAGNRSTVAYSAFGTGTLKIDALTTAFRALLASYPMLSAQIVPAGHGYVLRYAPPPPALQIGASTALPRAGFTIADPDTVCAIDVAQTGTDFRLTLLAHHSIADAVASLRYLEVLCAYYTRAVETGSAGAIRSYPLALSLEQFLATRGYVLPEVGEPPAPRAETTVDPTVVVRHGRTRLGREQTTGCSTRPARPTSPCTESCAPRLCWPLMRFHGRRARSRLA
;
A
#
# COMPACT_ATOMS: atom_id res chain seq x y z
N MET A 1 32.69 6.67 -67.05
CA MET A 1 32.32 5.54 -66.17
C MET A 1 32.56 5.94 -64.72
N ALA A 2 31.51 6.33 -64.00
CA ALA A 2 31.59 6.74 -62.60
C ALA A 2 31.03 5.62 -61.72
N VAL A 3 31.85 5.09 -60.81
CA VAL A 3 31.46 4.02 -59.88
C VAL A 3 31.06 4.66 -58.55
N HIS A 4 29.76 4.58 -58.24
CA HIS A 4 29.17 4.99 -56.98
C HIS A 4 29.71 4.13 -55.81
N ARG A 5 30.29 4.78 -54.79
CA ARG A 5 30.56 4.16 -53.48
C ARG A 5 29.30 4.24 -52.61
N THR A 6 28.61 3.12 -52.49
CA THR A 6 27.46 2.94 -51.59
C THR A 6 27.96 2.71 -50.16
N GLY A 7 27.71 3.68 -49.27
CA GLY A 7 28.05 3.59 -47.85
C GLY A 7 27.22 2.52 -47.14
N LEU A 8 27.90 1.51 -46.60
CA LEU A 8 27.34 0.52 -45.68
C LEU A 8 26.97 1.21 -44.35
N ARG A 9 25.67 1.48 -44.16
CA ARG A 9 25.11 1.87 -42.86
C ARG A 9 25.19 0.69 -41.91
N ARG A 10 25.94 0.85 -40.82
CA ARG A 10 25.91 -0.06 -39.66
C ARG A 10 24.48 -0.11 -39.08
N PRO A 11 23.93 -1.28 -38.77
CA PRO A 11 22.64 -1.37 -38.09
C PRO A 11 22.77 -0.78 -36.68
N ALA A 12 21.85 0.13 -36.35
CA ALA A 12 21.73 0.71 -35.03
C ALA A 12 21.51 -0.40 -33.99
N ARG A 13 22.36 -0.42 -32.96
CA ARG A 13 22.15 -1.27 -31.79
C ARG A 13 20.82 -0.90 -31.15
N HIS A 14 19.87 -1.82 -31.21
CA HIS A 14 18.61 -1.73 -30.48
C HIS A 14 18.95 -1.66 -28.98
N ARG A 15 18.80 -0.47 -28.37
CA ARG A 15 18.73 -0.39 -26.91
C ARG A 15 17.43 -1.11 -26.50
N PRO A 16 17.46 -2.02 -25.51
CA PRO A 16 16.22 -2.55 -24.96
C PRO A 16 15.47 -1.37 -24.33
N GLY A 17 14.32 -1.03 -24.91
CA GLY A 17 13.39 -0.10 -24.29
C GLY A 17 12.91 -0.70 -22.97
N VAL A 18 12.86 0.12 -21.93
CA VAL A 18 12.16 -0.23 -20.68
C VAL A 18 10.73 -0.59 -21.08
N ASN A 19 10.31 -1.82 -20.80
CA ASN A 19 8.98 -2.31 -21.18
C ASN A 19 7.94 -1.69 -20.23
N THR A 20 7.53 -0.47 -20.54
CA THR A 20 6.52 0.30 -19.82
C THR A 20 5.16 -0.37 -20.04
N GLY A 21 4.77 -1.23 -19.10
CA GLY A 21 3.58 -2.09 -19.22
C GLY A 21 3.84 -3.58 -19.01
N ALA A 22 5.01 -3.98 -18.50
CA ALA A 22 5.31 -5.37 -18.20
C ALA A 22 4.32 -5.97 -17.17
N THR A 23 3.64 -7.04 -17.57
CA THR A 23 2.86 -7.89 -16.67
C THR A 23 3.78 -8.48 -15.62
N ILE A 24 3.40 -8.31 -14.35
CA ILE A 24 4.13 -8.84 -13.19
C ILE A 24 3.77 -10.32 -13.01
N ARG A 25 2.48 -10.60 -12.85
CA ARG A 25 1.91 -11.95 -12.73
C ARG A 25 0.38 -11.90 -12.83
N PRO A 26 -0.28 -13.03 -13.14
CA PRO A 26 -1.71 -13.17 -12.90
C PRO A 26 -2.05 -13.04 -11.41
N LEU A 27 -3.27 -12.57 -11.13
CA LEU A 27 -3.89 -12.70 -9.82
C LEU A 27 -4.44 -14.12 -9.66
N TYR A 28 -4.15 -14.73 -8.52
CA TYR A 28 -4.66 -16.06 -8.18
C TYR A 28 -6.08 -15.96 -7.60
N PRO A 29 -6.85 -17.07 -7.50
CA PRO A 29 -8.26 -17.03 -7.10
C PRO A 29 -8.56 -16.24 -5.82
N SER A 30 -7.74 -16.39 -4.77
CA SER A 30 -7.89 -15.64 -3.51
C SER A 30 -7.69 -14.14 -3.65
N GLU A 31 -6.95 -13.70 -4.68
CA GLU A 31 -6.72 -12.28 -4.98
C GLU A 31 -7.74 -11.74 -5.98
N ALA A 32 -8.10 -12.55 -6.98
CA ALA A 32 -9.02 -12.22 -8.06
C ALA A 32 -10.43 -11.93 -7.54
N MET A 33 -10.87 -12.65 -6.49
CA MET A 33 -12.17 -12.36 -5.84
C MET A 33 -12.27 -10.92 -5.32
N PHE A 34 -11.16 -10.32 -4.86
CA PHE A 34 -11.13 -8.93 -4.40
C PHE A 34 -11.04 -7.95 -5.57
N ALA A 35 -10.42 -8.33 -6.69
CA ALA A 35 -10.33 -7.52 -7.91
C ALA A 35 -11.69 -7.33 -8.56
N GLY A 36 -12.49 -8.40 -8.66
CA GLY A 36 -13.87 -8.33 -9.17
C GLY A 36 -14.75 -7.38 -8.36
N ASN A 37 -14.56 -7.33 -7.04
CA ASN A 37 -15.33 -6.48 -6.13
C ASN A 37 -14.72 -5.09 -5.91
N ARG A 38 -13.59 -4.77 -6.56
CA ARG A 38 -12.81 -3.54 -6.35
C ARG A 38 -12.58 -3.22 -4.86
N SER A 39 -12.29 -4.26 -4.08
CA SER A 39 -12.24 -4.17 -2.63
C SER A 39 -11.05 -3.34 -2.18
N THR A 40 -11.31 -2.18 -1.58
CA THR A 40 -10.30 -1.28 -1.01
C THR A 40 -10.36 -1.32 0.51
N VAL A 41 -9.21 -1.47 1.16
CA VAL A 41 -9.06 -1.28 2.61
C VAL A 41 -8.45 0.08 2.90
N ALA A 42 -8.93 0.71 3.96
CA ALA A 42 -8.51 2.05 4.36
C ALA A 42 -8.09 2.06 5.83
N TYR A 43 -6.85 2.51 6.09
CA TYR A 43 -6.32 2.70 7.44
C TYR A 43 -6.03 4.17 7.67
N SER A 44 -6.83 4.79 8.54
CA SER A 44 -6.69 6.20 8.89
C SER A 44 -5.99 6.40 10.23
N ALA A 45 -4.90 7.18 10.21
CA ALA A 45 -4.28 7.77 11.39
C ALA A 45 -4.78 9.21 11.57
N PHE A 46 -5.13 9.56 12.80
CA PHE A 46 -5.53 10.91 13.19
C PHE A 46 -4.46 11.49 14.11
N GLY A 47 -4.15 12.75 13.91
CA GLY A 47 -3.17 13.44 14.75
C GLY A 47 -3.37 14.94 14.77
N THR A 48 -2.49 15.60 15.50
CA THR A 48 -2.45 17.05 15.60
C THR A 48 -1.05 17.58 15.27
N GLY A 49 -0.98 18.79 14.71
CA GLY A 49 0.23 19.43 14.21
C GLY A 49 0.15 19.78 12.73
N THR A 50 1.24 20.34 12.20
CA THR A 50 1.35 20.71 10.78
C THR A 50 1.85 19.53 9.97
N LEU A 51 1.04 19.04 9.03
CA LEU A 51 1.44 17.96 8.13
C LEU A 51 2.26 18.54 6.95
N LYS A 52 3.58 18.30 6.96
CA LYS A 52 4.47 18.69 5.85
C LYS A 52 4.23 17.83 4.59
N ILE A 53 3.47 18.34 3.62
CA ILE A 53 3.06 17.60 2.41
C ILE A 53 4.26 17.13 1.55
N ASP A 54 5.32 17.92 1.42
CA ASP A 54 6.51 17.53 0.65
C ASP A 54 7.25 16.35 1.28
N ALA A 55 7.36 16.35 2.62
CA ALA A 55 7.95 15.25 3.37
C ALA A 55 7.08 13.98 3.26
N LEU A 56 5.75 14.13 3.26
CA LEU A 56 4.84 13.01 3.05
C LEU A 56 4.93 12.45 1.63
N THR A 57 5.03 13.30 0.63
CA THR A 57 5.24 12.89 -0.77
C THR A 57 6.55 12.13 -0.92
N THR A 58 7.62 12.60 -0.27
CA THR A 58 8.92 11.91 -0.22
C THR A 58 8.80 10.54 0.45
N ALA A 59 8.11 10.47 1.59
CA ALA A 59 7.88 9.22 2.31
C ALA A 59 7.04 8.23 1.50
N PHE A 60 6.02 8.69 0.79
CA PHE A 60 5.19 7.84 -0.04
C PHE A 60 5.98 7.25 -1.22
N ARG A 61 6.77 8.07 -1.90
CA ARG A 61 7.68 7.57 -2.96
C ARG A 61 8.67 6.53 -2.42
N ALA A 62 9.19 6.73 -1.21
CA ALA A 62 10.05 5.76 -0.55
C ALA A 62 9.32 4.45 -0.20
N LEU A 63 8.07 4.52 0.25
CA LEU A 63 7.23 3.35 0.47
C LEU A 63 7.02 2.56 -0.83
N LEU A 64 6.64 3.24 -1.92
CA LEU A 64 6.44 2.65 -3.24
C LEU A 64 7.72 1.98 -3.77
N ALA A 65 8.89 2.60 -3.57
CA ALA A 65 10.18 2.00 -3.93
C ALA A 65 10.56 0.80 -3.05
N SER A 66 10.15 0.81 -1.77
CA SER A 66 10.36 -0.31 -0.85
C SER A 66 9.47 -1.50 -1.18
N TYR A 67 8.23 -1.25 -1.57
CA TYR A 67 7.23 -2.28 -1.89
C TYR A 67 6.69 -2.06 -3.31
N PRO A 68 7.39 -2.55 -4.34
CA PRO A 68 7.06 -2.27 -5.75
C PRO A 68 5.64 -2.69 -6.15
N MET A 69 5.04 -3.65 -5.45
CA MET A 69 3.65 -4.06 -5.68
C MET A 69 2.65 -2.93 -5.48
N LEU A 70 2.93 -1.98 -4.58
CA LEU A 70 2.07 -0.82 -4.33
C LEU A 70 2.04 0.16 -5.52
N SER A 71 2.99 0.06 -6.46
CA SER A 71 3.02 0.86 -7.69
C SER A 71 2.42 0.13 -8.89
N ALA A 72 1.83 -1.05 -8.69
CA ALA A 72 1.23 -1.79 -9.77
C ALA A 72 -0.22 -1.33 -10.07
N GLN A 73 -0.74 -1.83 -11.17
CA GLN A 73 -2.15 -1.75 -11.53
C GLN A 73 -2.74 -3.16 -11.63
N ILE A 74 -4.03 -3.29 -11.30
CA ILE A 74 -4.83 -4.48 -11.58
C ILE A 74 -5.62 -4.21 -12.84
N VAL A 75 -5.42 -5.03 -13.86
CA VAL A 75 -6.15 -4.90 -15.14
C VAL A 75 -6.82 -6.22 -15.51
N PRO A 76 -8.02 -6.18 -16.12
CA PRO A 76 -8.66 -7.38 -16.66
C PRO A 76 -7.78 -8.06 -17.72
N ALA A 77 -7.74 -9.39 -17.71
CA ALA A 77 -7.04 -10.20 -18.70
C ALA A 77 -7.75 -11.55 -18.90
N GLY A 78 -8.39 -11.73 -20.06
CA GLY A 78 -9.21 -12.91 -20.33
C GLY A 78 -10.34 -13.06 -19.31
N HIS A 79 -10.42 -14.22 -18.66
CA HIS A 79 -11.40 -14.51 -17.61
C HIS A 79 -10.95 -14.11 -16.19
N GLY A 80 -9.82 -13.42 -16.06
CA GLY A 80 -9.25 -13.05 -14.76
C GLY A 80 -8.63 -11.66 -14.76
N TYR A 81 -7.65 -11.49 -13.88
CA TYR A 81 -6.95 -10.22 -13.68
C TYR A 81 -5.44 -10.46 -13.66
N VAL A 82 -4.68 -9.47 -14.11
CA VAL A 82 -3.22 -9.46 -13.99
C VAL A 82 -2.76 -8.23 -13.24
N LEU A 83 -1.68 -8.40 -12.49
CA LEU A 83 -0.95 -7.31 -11.90
C LEU A 83 0.09 -6.82 -12.91
N ARG A 84 0.12 -5.51 -13.21
CA ARG A 84 1.00 -4.91 -14.23
C ARG A 84 1.72 -3.70 -13.66
N TYR A 85 2.99 -3.50 -14.03
CA TYR A 85 3.64 -2.20 -13.79
C TYR A 85 3.13 -1.18 -14.80
N ALA A 86 2.62 -0.05 -14.31
CA ALA A 86 2.22 1.04 -15.16
C ALA A 86 2.57 2.38 -14.51
N PRO A 87 3.24 3.29 -15.24
CA PRO A 87 3.36 4.68 -14.82
C PRO A 87 2.08 5.45 -15.16
N PRO A 88 1.81 6.57 -14.47
CA PRO A 88 2.58 7.11 -13.34
C PRO A 88 2.32 6.32 -12.04
N PRO A 89 3.26 6.33 -11.08
CA PRO A 89 3.01 5.75 -9.77
C PRO A 89 1.83 6.47 -9.09
N PRO A 90 1.13 5.80 -8.15
CA PRO A 90 0.02 6.43 -7.46
C PRO A 90 0.40 7.76 -6.81
N ALA A 91 -0.49 8.74 -6.95
CA ALA A 91 -0.30 10.08 -6.40
C ALA A 91 -0.90 10.22 -5.00
N LEU A 92 -0.37 11.17 -4.23
CA LEU A 92 -0.98 11.65 -3.00
C LEU A 92 -2.27 12.41 -3.32
N GLN A 93 -3.36 12.10 -2.64
CA GLN A 93 -4.63 12.79 -2.73
C GLN A 93 -4.79 13.72 -1.52
N ILE A 94 -5.16 14.98 -1.77
CA ILE A 94 -5.40 15.96 -0.71
C ILE A 94 -6.92 16.17 -0.61
N GLY A 95 -7.51 15.61 0.44
CA GLY A 95 -8.91 15.76 0.79
C GLY A 95 -9.21 17.06 1.55
N ALA A 96 -10.46 17.50 1.45
CA ALA A 96 -10.93 18.75 2.06
C ALA A 96 -11.37 18.62 3.53
N SER A 97 -11.50 17.40 4.07
CA SER A 97 -12.07 17.17 5.40
C SER A 97 -11.33 16.09 6.17
N THR A 98 -11.02 16.39 7.43
CA THR A 98 -10.43 15.44 8.38
C THR A 98 -11.42 14.36 8.82
N ALA A 99 -12.72 14.58 8.68
CA ALA A 99 -13.75 13.60 9.03
C ALA A 99 -13.81 12.47 7.99
N LEU A 100 -13.95 11.21 8.46
CA LEU A 100 -14.09 10.05 7.58
C LEU A 100 -15.28 10.22 6.62
N PRO A 101 -15.13 9.95 5.31
CA PRO A 101 -16.23 10.08 4.36
C PRO A 101 -17.37 9.13 4.75
N ARG A 102 -18.64 9.56 4.61
CA ARG A 102 -19.80 8.71 4.94
C ARG A 102 -19.87 7.45 4.06
N ALA A 103 -19.56 7.61 2.77
CA ALA A 103 -19.57 6.52 1.79
C ALA A 103 -18.40 5.52 1.93
N GLY A 104 -17.45 5.77 2.83
CA GLY A 104 -16.19 5.01 2.87
C GLY A 104 -15.14 5.61 1.96
N PHE A 105 -14.00 4.91 1.83
CA PHE A 105 -12.94 5.33 0.92
C PHE A 105 -12.85 4.37 -0.27
N THR A 106 -12.54 4.94 -1.42
CA THR A 106 -12.22 4.22 -2.64
C THR A 106 -11.00 4.88 -3.27
N ILE A 107 -10.12 4.07 -3.86
CA ILE A 107 -9.03 4.62 -4.67
C ILE A 107 -9.65 5.24 -5.92
N ALA A 108 -9.32 6.50 -6.21
CA ALA A 108 -10.00 7.25 -7.27
C ALA A 108 -9.74 6.69 -8.67
N ASP A 109 -8.51 6.22 -8.93
CA ASP A 109 -8.19 5.48 -10.14
C ASP A 109 -8.47 4.00 -9.90
N PRO A 110 -9.49 3.41 -10.58
CA PRO A 110 -9.95 2.05 -10.32
C PRO A 110 -8.91 0.98 -10.62
N ASP A 111 -7.91 1.27 -11.44
CA ASP A 111 -6.88 0.30 -11.82
C ASP A 111 -5.68 0.35 -10.84
N THR A 112 -5.55 1.41 -10.04
CA THR A 112 -4.46 1.56 -9.07
C THR A 112 -4.70 0.79 -7.79
N VAL A 113 -3.63 0.24 -7.22
CA VAL A 113 -3.72 -0.66 -6.06
C VAL A 113 -3.39 0.00 -4.72
N CYS A 114 -2.91 1.23 -4.72
CA CYS A 114 -2.51 1.94 -3.52
C CYS A 114 -2.74 3.43 -3.71
N ALA A 115 -3.17 4.13 -2.67
CA ALA A 115 -3.19 5.59 -2.64
C ALA A 115 -3.02 6.09 -1.20
N ILE A 116 -2.72 7.37 -1.06
CA ILE A 116 -2.80 8.05 0.22
C ILE A 116 -3.78 9.19 0.07
N ASP A 117 -4.72 9.30 1.01
CA ASP A 117 -5.59 10.45 1.18
C ASP A 117 -5.21 11.20 2.46
N VAL A 118 -5.00 12.51 2.35
CA VAL A 118 -4.70 13.38 3.50
C VAL A 118 -5.62 14.57 3.57
N ALA A 119 -6.01 14.95 4.77
CA ALA A 119 -6.74 16.19 5.00
C ALA A 119 -6.24 16.85 6.28
N GLN A 120 -6.24 18.19 6.28
CA GLN A 120 -5.87 18.97 7.46
C GLN A 120 -6.86 20.13 7.66
N THR A 121 -7.27 20.35 8.90
CA THR A 121 -8.13 21.47 9.32
C THR A 121 -7.54 22.06 10.59
N GLY A 122 -6.98 23.27 10.49
CA GLY A 122 -6.21 23.87 11.57
C GLY A 122 -5.01 23.00 11.95
N THR A 123 -4.94 22.58 13.21
CA THR A 123 -3.92 21.65 13.69
C THR A 123 -4.31 20.19 13.53
N ASP A 124 -5.55 19.86 13.23
CA ASP A 124 -5.98 18.47 13.16
C ASP A 124 -5.76 17.91 11.77
N PHE A 125 -5.25 16.68 11.67
CA PHE A 125 -5.06 16.01 10.38
C PHE A 125 -5.55 14.57 10.39
N ARG A 126 -5.90 14.09 9.19
CA ARG A 126 -6.12 12.69 8.85
C ARG A 126 -5.12 12.28 7.79
N LEU A 127 -4.46 11.15 8.01
CA LEU A 127 -3.67 10.43 7.03
C LEU A 127 -4.31 9.06 6.80
N THR A 128 -4.74 8.76 5.59
CA THR A 128 -5.34 7.47 5.22
C THR A 128 -4.48 6.77 4.19
N LEU A 129 -4.02 5.56 4.50
CA LEU A 129 -3.47 4.64 3.50
C LEU A 129 -4.61 3.80 2.92
N LEU A 130 -4.71 3.79 1.60
CA LEU A 130 -5.65 3.00 0.83
C LEU A 130 -4.86 1.91 0.11
N ALA A 131 -5.29 0.66 0.24
CA ALA A 131 -4.70 -0.47 -0.47
C ALA A 131 -5.81 -1.37 -1.04
N HIS A 132 -5.60 -1.87 -2.25
CA HIS A 132 -6.49 -2.84 -2.87
C HIS A 132 -6.30 -4.21 -2.20
N HIS A 133 -7.39 -4.83 -1.76
CA HIS A 133 -7.34 -6.02 -0.91
C HIS A 133 -6.72 -7.25 -1.61
N SER A 134 -6.73 -7.26 -2.95
CA SER A 134 -6.04 -8.26 -3.77
C SER A 134 -4.53 -8.32 -3.59
N ILE A 135 -3.88 -7.25 -3.10
CA ILE A 135 -2.42 -7.18 -2.97
C ILE A 135 -1.95 -7.07 -1.52
N ALA A 136 -2.86 -6.83 -0.59
CA ALA A 136 -2.54 -6.62 0.81
C ALA A 136 -3.71 -7.08 1.68
N ASP A 137 -3.39 -7.89 2.69
CA ASP A 137 -4.29 -8.13 3.80
C ASP A 137 -4.19 -7.00 4.85
N ALA A 138 -4.94 -7.15 5.93
CA ALA A 138 -4.94 -6.18 7.02
C ALA A 138 -3.55 -6.00 7.67
N VAL A 139 -2.81 -7.09 7.84
CA VAL A 139 -1.49 -7.09 8.49
C VAL A 139 -0.48 -6.37 7.62
N ALA A 140 -0.43 -6.69 6.32
CA ALA A 140 0.43 -6.02 5.36
C ALA A 140 0.13 -4.52 5.28
N SER A 141 -1.16 -4.16 5.19
CA SER A 141 -1.59 -2.77 5.09
C SER A 141 -1.18 -1.92 6.30
N LEU A 142 -1.32 -2.47 7.51
CA LEU A 142 -0.88 -1.80 8.74
C LEU A 142 0.64 -1.66 8.80
N ARG A 143 1.40 -2.65 8.31
CA ARG A 143 2.86 -2.54 8.19
C ARG A 143 3.27 -1.46 7.19
N TYR A 144 2.58 -1.32 6.06
CA TYR A 144 2.85 -0.24 5.11
C TYR A 144 2.59 1.13 5.73
N LEU A 145 1.51 1.29 6.51
CA LEU A 145 1.22 2.52 7.22
C LEU A 145 2.31 2.85 8.26
N GLU A 146 2.79 1.86 9.00
CA GLU A 146 3.91 2.03 9.95
C GLU A 146 5.19 2.49 9.24
N VAL A 147 5.57 1.82 8.14
CA VAL A 147 6.76 2.17 7.35
C VAL A 147 6.64 3.56 6.73
N LEU A 148 5.46 3.92 6.22
CA LEU A 148 5.16 5.26 5.72
C LEU A 148 5.41 6.32 6.80
N CYS A 149 4.89 6.12 8.00
CA CYS A 149 5.10 7.02 9.13
C CYS A 149 6.59 7.13 9.49
N ALA A 150 7.34 6.02 9.49
CA ALA A 150 8.78 6.03 9.74
C ALA A 150 9.58 6.77 8.66
N TYR A 151 9.20 6.65 7.39
CA TYR A 151 9.81 7.45 6.30
C TYR A 151 9.43 8.92 6.42
N TYR A 152 8.19 9.23 6.78
CA TYR A 152 7.72 10.59 6.98
C TYR A 152 8.51 11.29 8.09
N THR A 153 8.65 10.65 9.26
CA THR A 153 9.44 11.19 10.37
C THR A 153 10.87 11.52 9.94
N ARG A 154 11.55 10.59 9.27
CA ARG A 154 12.90 10.83 8.75
C ARG A 154 12.95 11.97 7.73
N ALA A 155 11.98 12.04 6.82
CA ALA A 155 11.91 13.11 5.83
C ALA A 155 11.66 14.48 6.48
N VAL A 156 10.85 14.54 7.54
CA VAL A 156 10.62 15.77 8.31
C VAL A 156 11.87 16.22 9.06
N GLU A 157 12.62 15.28 9.64
CA GLU A 157 13.81 15.54 10.46
C GLU A 157 15.06 15.85 9.64
N THR A 158 15.24 15.17 8.50
CA THR A 158 16.50 15.18 7.74
C THR A 158 16.34 15.68 6.30
N GLY A 159 15.11 15.88 5.83
CA GLY A 159 14.82 16.18 4.43
C GLY A 159 14.85 14.95 3.49
N SER A 160 15.12 13.75 4.01
CA SER A 160 15.20 12.51 3.22
C SER A 160 14.53 11.33 3.92
N ALA A 161 14.00 10.38 3.15
CA ALA A 161 13.52 9.09 3.67
C ALA A 161 14.67 8.16 4.13
N GLY A 162 15.92 8.52 3.82
CA GLY A 162 17.11 7.71 4.10
C GLY A 162 17.29 6.55 3.11
N ALA A 163 18.04 5.53 3.53
CA ALA A 163 18.26 4.34 2.71
C ALA A 163 16.95 3.54 2.53
N ILE A 164 16.64 3.21 1.28
CA ILE A 164 15.44 2.46 0.89
C ILE A 164 15.85 1.02 0.59
N ARG A 165 15.19 0.06 1.27
CA ARG A 165 15.33 -1.36 0.97
C ARG A 165 14.13 -1.79 0.14
N SER A 166 14.40 -2.26 -1.08
CA SER A 166 13.36 -2.88 -1.91
C SER A 166 13.12 -4.32 -1.46
N TYR A 167 11.85 -4.67 -1.28
CA TYR A 167 11.39 -6.01 -0.93
C TYR A 167 10.93 -6.76 -2.19
N PRO A 168 11.12 -8.08 -2.24
CA PRO A 168 10.58 -8.89 -3.33
C PRO A 168 9.06 -8.79 -3.35
N LEU A 169 8.48 -9.11 -4.51
CA LEU A 169 7.03 -9.18 -4.67
C LEU A 169 6.44 -10.19 -3.68
N ALA A 170 5.38 -9.78 -2.98
CA ALA A 170 4.63 -10.68 -2.13
C ALA A 170 4.05 -11.84 -2.96
N LEU A 171 4.18 -13.04 -2.39
CA LEU A 171 3.59 -14.25 -2.93
C LEU A 171 2.08 -14.23 -2.68
N SER A 172 1.29 -14.75 -3.63
CA SER A 172 -0.11 -15.06 -3.35
C SER A 172 -0.22 -16.17 -2.30
N LEU A 173 -1.40 -16.36 -1.71
CA LEU A 173 -1.66 -17.47 -0.79
C LEU A 173 -1.39 -18.82 -1.46
N GLU A 174 -1.82 -18.98 -2.70
CA GLU A 174 -1.66 -20.19 -3.50
C GLU A 174 -0.18 -20.46 -3.81
N GLN A 175 0.57 -19.42 -4.19
CA GLN A 175 2.02 -19.55 -4.39
C GLN A 175 2.71 -19.94 -3.10
N PHE A 176 2.36 -19.30 -1.99
CA PHE A 176 2.91 -19.60 -0.68
C PHE A 176 2.60 -21.04 -0.25
N LEU A 177 1.38 -21.52 -0.45
CA LEU A 177 0.97 -22.90 -0.14
C LEU A 177 1.67 -23.92 -1.04
N ALA A 178 1.77 -23.64 -2.34
CA ALA A 178 2.46 -24.50 -3.30
C ALA A 178 3.95 -24.66 -2.96
N THR A 179 4.63 -23.58 -2.53
CA THR A 179 6.04 -23.68 -2.07
C THR A 179 6.23 -24.58 -0.84
N ARG A 180 5.14 -24.92 -0.14
CA ARG A 180 5.13 -25.84 1.01
C ARG A 180 4.56 -27.23 0.68
N GLY A 181 4.31 -27.52 -0.60
CA GLY A 181 3.80 -28.80 -1.05
C GLY A 181 2.29 -28.97 -0.91
N TYR A 182 1.54 -27.90 -0.63
CA TYR A 182 0.09 -27.94 -0.62
C TYR A 182 -0.47 -27.62 -2.01
N VAL A 183 -1.30 -28.51 -2.53
CA VAL A 183 -2.07 -28.29 -3.76
C VAL A 183 -3.47 -27.86 -3.36
N LEU A 184 -3.85 -26.64 -3.72
CA LEU A 184 -5.25 -26.24 -3.62
C LEU A 184 -6.03 -26.93 -4.75
N PRO A 185 -7.24 -27.47 -4.48
CA PRO A 185 -8.09 -27.98 -5.54
C PRO A 185 -8.30 -26.87 -6.57
N GLU A 186 -8.23 -27.22 -7.86
CA GLU A 186 -8.72 -26.28 -8.88
C GLU A 186 -10.18 -25.96 -8.55
N VAL A 187 -10.51 -24.67 -8.58
CA VAL A 187 -11.90 -24.25 -8.49
C VAL A 187 -12.58 -24.84 -9.72
N GLY A 188 -13.40 -25.87 -9.51
CA GLY A 188 -14.18 -26.49 -10.57
C GLY A 188 -15.00 -25.43 -11.31
N GLU A 189 -15.38 -25.75 -12.54
CA GLU A 189 -16.16 -24.89 -13.45
C GLU A 189 -17.16 -24.04 -12.66
N PRO A 190 -17.16 -22.70 -12.82
CA PRO A 190 -18.01 -21.84 -12.03
C PRO A 190 -19.44 -22.36 -12.13
N PRO A 191 -20.15 -22.56 -11.01
CA PRO A 191 -21.52 -23.03 -11.07
C PRO A 191 -22.29 -22.12 -12.03
N ALA A 192 -23.12 -22.73 -12.89
CA ALA A 192 -23.94 -22.04 -13.87
C ALA A 192 -24.45 -20.71 -13.29
N PRO A 193 -24.37 -19.59 -14.05
CA PRO A 193 -24.65 -18.25 -13.53
C PRO A 193 -25.91 -18.32 -12.71
N ARG A 194 -25.74 -18.18 -11.38
CA ARG A 194 -26.86 -18.21 -10.46
C ARG A 194 -27.76 -17.08 -10.93
N ALA A 195 -28.99 -17.41 -11.35
CA ALA A 195 -29.97 -16.42 -11.78
C ALA A 195 -29.85 -15.25 -10.82
N GLU A 196 -29.53 -14.06 -11.36
CA GLU A 196 -29.30 -12.85 -10.58
C GLU A 196 -30.43 -12.78 -9.55
N THR A 197 -30.10 -13.13 -8.31
CA THR A 197 -31.07 -12.98 -7.24
C THR A 197 -31.17 -11.49 -7.16
N THR A 198 -32.31 -10.94 -7.57
CA THR A 198 -32.59 -9.51 -7.56
C THR A 198 -32.09 -9.01 -6.22
N VAL A 199 -30.94 -8.32 -6.23
CA VAL A 199 -30.31 -7.88 -5.00
C VAL A 199 -31.34 -6.97 -4.39
N ASP A 200 -31.93 -7.39 -3.28
CA ASP A 200 -32.86 -6.56 -2.56
C ASP A 200 -32.13 -5.23 -2.31
N PRO A 201 -32.63 -4.10 -2.84
CA PRO A 201 -31.95 -2.81 -2.73
C PRO A 201 -31.78 -2.37 -1.27
N THR A 202 -32.36 -3.11 -0.31
CA THR A 202 -32.19 -2.90 1.13
C THR A 202 -30.95 -3.59 1.74
N VAL A 203 -30.19 -4.42 1.01
CA VAL A 203 -28.94 -4.99 1.52
C VAL A 203 -27.85 -3.92 1.57
N VAL A 204 -27.82 -3.18 2.68
CA VAL A 204 -26.75 -2.24 2.99
C VAL A 204 -25.53 -3.04 3.47
N VAL A 205 -24.50 -3.12 2.62
CA VAL A 205 -23.17 -3.57 3.05
C VAL A 205 -22.65 -2.58 4.10
N ARG A 206 -22.79 -2.96 5.38
CA ARG A 206 -22.23 -2.18 6.48
C ARG A 206 -20.72 -2.35 6.49
N HIS A 207 -20.01 -1.33 6.03
CA HIS A 207 -18.58 -1.23 6.26
C HIS A 207 -18.34 -1.12 7.76
N GLY A 208 -17.91 -2.21 8.38
CA GLY A 208 -17.54 -2.23 9.80
C GLY A 208 -16.36 -1.28 10.02
N ARG A 209 -16.55 -0.24 10.84
CA ARG A 209 -15.47 0.66 11.25
C ARG A 209 -15.08 0.32 12.67
N THR A 210 -13.80 -0.01 12.85
CA THR A 210 -13.24 -0.24 14.17
C THR A 210 -12.24 0.85 14.45
N ARG A 211 -12.55 1.72 15.43
CA ARG A 211 -11.59 2.70 15.92
C ARG A 211 -10.74 2.03 16.98
N LEU A 212 -9.44 1.92 16.71
CA LEU A 212 -8.49 1.42 17.69
C LEU A 212 -8.07 2.54 18.65
N GLY A 213 -8.11 2.25 19.94
CA GLY A 213 -7.52 3.09 20.98
C GLY A 213 -5.99 3.04 20.95
N ARG A 214 -5.33 3.91 21.70
CA ARG A 214 -3.87 4.04 21.72
C ARG A 214 -3.15 2.72 22.05
N GLU A 215 -3.64 2.00 23.05
CA GLU A 215 -3.08 0.71 23.46
C GLU A 215 -3.23 -0.34 22.37
N GLN A 216 -4.40 -0.40 21.72
CA GLN A 216 -4.70 -1.33 20.64
C GLN A 216 -3.85 -1.05 19.38
N THR A 217 -3.64 0.22 19.04
CA THR A 217 -2.75 0.61 17.93
C THR A 217 -1.31 0.18 18.18
N THR A 218 -0.84 0.27 19.43
CA THR A 218 0.52 -0.16 19.82
C THR A 218 0.67 -1.68 19.81
N GLY A 219 -0.38 -2.40 20.22
CA GLY A 219 -0.45 -3.87 20.13
C GLY A 219 -0.45 -4.40 18.69
N CYS A 220 -0.93 -3.60 17.73
CA CYS A 220 -1.03 -4.01 16.33
C CYS A 220 0.33 -3.97 15.59
N SER A 221 1.20 -3.04 15.96
CA SER A 221 2.57 -2.94 15.40
C SER A 221 3.54 -3.91 16.05
N THR A 222 3.23 -4.47 17.22
CA THR A 222 4.09 -5.44 17.89
C THR A 222 3.72 -6.85 17.42
N ARG A 223 4.63 -7.50 16.69
CA ARG A 223 4.48 -8.94 16.40
C ARG A 223 4.54 -9.65 17.76
N PRO A 224 3.56 -10.48 18.17
CA PRO A 224 3.70 -11.25 19.39
C PRO A 224 4.97 -12.10 19.23
N ALA A 225 5.91 -11.92 20.16
CA ALA A 225 7.07 -12.79 20.26
C ALA A 225 6.53 -14.22 20.40
N ARG A 226 7.07 -15.16 19.62
CA ARG A 226 6.85 -16.59 19.88
C ARG A 226 7.21 -16.84 21.35
N PRO A 227 6.44 -17.63 22.10
CA PRO A 227 6.89 -18.09 23.41
C PRO A 227 8.17 -18.91 23.18
N THR A 228 9.31 -18.30 23.47
CA THR A 228 10.59 -19.00 23.55
C THR A 228 10.59 -19.74 24.88
N SER A 229 10.64 -21.07 24.83
CA SER A 229 11.06 -21.90 25.96
C SER A 229 12.39 -21.38 26.54
N PRO A 230 12.61 -21.53 27.86
CA PRO A 230 13.74 -20.91 28.52
C PRO A 230 15.03 -21.68 28.20
N CYS A 231 15.92 -21.07 27.41
CA CYS A 231 17.34 -21.35 27.48
C CYS A 231 18.04 -20.11 28.03
N THR A 232 18.85 -20.37 29.05
CA THR A 232 19.60 -19.44 29.88
C THR A 232 20.71 -18.71 29.12
N GLU A 233 21.09 -17.56 29.69
CA GLU A 233 22.34 -16.80 29.52
C GLU A 233 22.50 -15.78 28.37
N SER A 234 22.39 -14.51 28.79
CA SER A 234 23.42 -13.46 28.65
C SER A 234 23.60 -12.66 27.34
N CYS A 235 23.20 -11.39 27.46
CA CYS A 235 23.86 -10.17 26.97
C CYS A 235 23.31 -9.42 25.72
N ALA A 236 22.96 -8.14 25.98
CA ALA A 236 22.84 -6.96 25.09
C ALA A 236 21.48 -6.67 24.39
N PRO A 237 21.17 -5.39 24.06
CA PRO A 237 20.35 -4.52 24.90
C PRO A 237 18.94 -4.28 24.35
N ARG A 238 18.00 -4.06 25.27
CA ARG A 238 16.63 -3.64 24.99
C ARG A 238 16.64 -2.23 24.37
N LEU A 239 16.33 -2.14 23.07
CA LEU A 239 15.91 -0.90 22.43
C LEU A 239 14.51 -0.54 22.95
N CYS A 240 14.48 0.21 24.05
CA CYS A 240 13.31 0.90 24.53
C CYS A 240 13.01 2.04 23.52
N TRP A 241 11.94 1.90 22.75
CA TRP A 241 11.48 2.94 21.83
C TRP A 241 11.09 4.21 22.60
N PRO A 242 11.63 5.40 22.27
CA PRO A 242 11.11 6.63 22.81
C PRO A 242 9.77 6.97 22.12
N LEU A 243 8.76 7.16 22.96
CA LEU A 243 7.48 7.80 22.65
C LEU A 243 7.66 9.01 21.70
N MET A 244 6.89 9.03 20.61
CA MET A 244 6.60 10.26 19.86
C MET A 244 6.05 11.32 20.83
N ARG A 245 6.89 12.31 21.18
CA ARG A 245 6.45 13.58 21.77
C ARG A 245 6.46 14.63 20.68
N PHE A 246 5.29 14.99 20.18
CA PHE A 246 5.12 16.24 19.45
C PHE A 246 5.28 17.40 20.45
N HIS A 247 6.43 18.06 20.44
CA HIS A 247 6.65 19.26 21.26
C HIS A 247 5.98 20.48 20.61
N GLY A 248 4.70 20.69 20.94
CA GLY A 248 4.06 22.00 20.79
C GLY A 248 4.49 22.94 21.92
N ARG A 249 5.37 23.90 21.65
CA ARG A 249 5.62 25.02 22.57
C ARG A 249 4.33 25.83 22.70
N ARG A 250 3.70 25.82 23.87
CA ARG A 250 2.64 26.78 24.19
C ARG A 250 3.26 28.15 24.38
N ALA A 251 3.09 29.05 23.42
CA ALA A 251 3.18 30.47 23.70
C ALA A 251 1.93 30.85 24.52
N ARG A 252 2.14 31.24 25.79
CA ARG A 252 1.11 31.91 26.58
C ARG A 252 1.09 33.37 26.12
N SER A 253 0.07 33.78 25.38
CA SER A 253 -0.31 35.20 25.35
C SER A 253 -1.17 35.47 26.59
N ARG A 254 -0.57 36.22 27.53
CA ARG A 254 -1.30 37.07 28.48
C ARG A 254 -1.65 38.38 27.78
N LEU A 255 -2.56 39.11 28.42
CA LEU A 255 -2.99 40.50 28.18
C LEU A 255 -4.25 40.59 27.31
N ALA A 256 -5.21 41.45 27.59
CA ALA A 256 -5.55 42.29 28.75
C ALA A 256 -7.01 42.73 28.52
#